data_AF-A0A0G0KDG8-F1
#
_entry.id   AF-A0A0G0KDG8-F1
#
_cell.length_a   1.000
_cell.length_b   1.000
_cell.length_c   1.000
_cell.angle_alpha   90.00
_cell.angle_beta   90.00
_cell.angle_gamma   90.00
#
_symmetry.space_group_name_H-M   'P 1'
#
loop_
_entity.id
_entity.type
_entity.pdbx_description
1 polymer ?
#
loop_
_entity_poly.entity_id
_entity_poly.type
_entity_poly.pdbx_seq_one_letter_code
_entity_poly.pdbx_strand_id
1 'polypeptide(L)'
;MDENSAQQNQTVLRRPVRPIPQEVAPRKMRIKIWMGWALIISAICVDLVELLGGYISFEIIATIVGWVASFVFWVWFLILGVPYSSNTKKFVMAIIMNLLEIIPGLDAIPVWFLWTLGMVTIVGMVRMEDKGEKPSIIGGFLEGFALAETLNPVALPIAIGTTGLNRARRFVKRKAGVGQANWVKQDEETDNADTAMGSIDG
;
A
#
# COMPACT_ATOMS: atom_id res chain seq x y z
N MET A 1 -71.41 0.87 0.35
CA MET A 1 -70.70 0.60 1.61
C MET A 1 -69.24 0.67 1.28
N ASP A 2 -68.71 1.82 1.66
CA ASP A 2 -67.48 2.42 1.17
C ASP A 2 -66.37 2.09 2.14
N GLU A 3 -65.19 1.74 1.64
CA GLU A 3 -63.95 1.83 2.43
C GLU A 3 -62.78 2.01 1.46
N ASN A 4 -62.67 3.24 0.95
CA ASN A 4 -61.51 3.70 0.20
C ASN A 4 -60.58 4.41 1.19
N SER A 5 -59.69 3.65 1.83
CA SER A 5 -58.72 4.15 2.80
C SER A 5 -57.47 4.68 2.10
N ALA A 6 -57.36 6.00 2.02
CA ALA A 6 -56.19 6.71 1.52
C ALA A 6 -54.98 6.50 2.45
N GLN A 7 -53.95 5.80 1.98
CA GLN A 7 -52.65 5.70 2.65
C GLN A 7 -51.90 7.03 2.52
N GLN A 8 -51.76 7.75 3.63
CA GLN A 8 -50.93 8.95 3.73
C GLN A 8 -49.44 8.58 3.61
N ASN A 9 -48.84 8.94 2.47
CA ASN A 9 -47.40 8.94 2.26
C ASN A 9 -46.72 9.96 3.19
N GLN A 10 -46.33 9.54 4.39
CA GLN A 10 -45.48 10.34 5.26
C GLN A 10 -44.03 10.22 4.81
N THR A 11 -43.59 11.18 3.99
CA THR A 11 -42.17 11.40 3.69
C THR A 11 -41.48 11.93 4.95
N VAL A 12 -40.88 11.01 5.71
CA VAL A 12 -40.09 11.33 6.90
C VAL A 12 -38.88 12.15 6.47
N LEU A 13 -38.93 13.47 6.72
CA LEU A 13 -37.82 14.40 6.55
C LEU A 13 -36.66 14.01 7.49
N ARG A 14 -35.79 13.10 7.04
CA ARG A 14 -34.54 12.79 7.73
C ARG A 14 -33.59 13.96 7.53
N ARG A 15 -33.31 14.72 8.58
CA ARG A 15 -32.24 15.71 8.56
C ARG A 15 -30.93 15.04 8.14
N PRO A 16 -30.15 15.63 7.22
CA PRO A 16 -28.81 15.15 6.92
C PRO A 16 -27.96 15.29 8.18
N VAL A 17 -27.64 14.16 8.81
CA VAL A 17 -26.71 14.13 9.95
C VAL A 17 -25.33 14.45 9.39
N ARG A 18 -24.81 15.63 9.73
CA ARG A 18 -23.46 16.03 9.35
C ARG A 18 -22.49 15.01 9.95
N PRO A 19 -21.67 14.31 9.16
CA PRO A 19 -20.72 13.36 9.70
C PRO A 19 -19.75 14.12 10.62
N ILE A 20 -19.76 13.77 11.91
CA ILE A 20 -18.79 14.29 12.86
C ILE A 20 -17.43 13.79 12.39
N PRO A 21 -16.41 14.65 12.23
CA PRO A 21 -15.07 14.21 11.89
C PRO A 21 -14.62 13.23 12.97
N GLN A 22 -14.56 11.93 12.64
CA GLN A 22 -13.96 10.96 13.54
C GLN A 22 -12.48 11.33 13.64
N GLU A 23 -12.03 11.73 14.84
CA GLU A 23 -10.62 11.80 15.16
C GLU A 23 -10.03 10.40 14.93
N VAL A 24 -9.36 10.23 13.80
CA VAL A 24 -8.65 9.00 13.48
C VAL A 24 -7.50 8.93 14.48
N ALA A 25 -7.67 8.11 15.53
CA ALA A 25 -6.64 7.89 16.52
C ALA A 25 -5.29 7.60 15.82
N PRO A 26 -4.17 8.16 16.29
CA PRO A 26 -2.89 8.00 15.63
C PRO A 26 -2.55 6.52 15.51
N ARG A 27 -2.48 6.02 14.27
CA ARG A 27 -2.12 4.63 14.01
C ARG A 27 -0.70 4.38 14.49
N LYS A 28 -0.51 3.37 15.34
CA LYS A 28 0.81 2.95 15.78
C LYS A 28 1.59 2.41 14.57
N MET A 29 2.72 3.03 14.23
CA MET A 29 3.64 2.48 13.23
C MET A 29 4.21 1.16 13.76
N ARG A 30 3.97 0.08 13.03
CA ARG A 30 4.45 -1.27 13.36
C ARG A 30 5.93 -1.41 13.03
N ILE A 31 6.36 -0.86 11.88
CA ILE A 31 7.76 -0.89 11.45
C ILE A 31 8.37 0.50 11.58
N LYS A 32 9.25 0.68 12.57
CA LYS A 32 10.08 1.89 12.70
C LYS A 32 11.13 1.93 11.59
N ILE A 33 11.64 3.12 11.28
CA ILE A 33 12.58 3.33 10.17
C ILE A 33 13.83 2.45 10.29
N TRP A 34 14.44 2.43 11.47
CA TRP A 34 15.63 1.63 11.78
C TRP A 34 15.37 0.13 11.75
N MET A 35 14.14 -0.32 12.01
CA MET A 35 13.76 -1.73 11.89
C MET A 35 13.59 -2.13 10.43
N GLY A 36 12.97 -1.27 9.62
CA GLY A 36 12.94 -1.45 8.17
C GLY A 36 14.34 -1.56 7.58
N TRP A 37 15.29 -0.78 8.10
CA TRP A 37 16.69 -0.87 7.74
C TRP A 37 17.33 -2.20 8.09
N ALA A 38 17.17 -2.66 9.32
CA ALA A 38 17.70 -3.93 9.77
C ALA A 38 17.19 -5.09 8.89
N LEU A 39 15.92 -5.05 8.48
CA LEU A 39 15.33 -6.05 7.58
C LEU A 39 15.96 -6.02 6.18
N ILE A 40 16.11 -4.83 5.58
CA ILE A 40 16.71 -4.68 4.24
C ILE A 40 18.18 -5.13 4.26
N ILE A 41 18.97 -4.70 5.25
CA ILE A 41 20.39 -5.11 5.37
C ILE A 41 20.49 -6.63 5.55
N SER A 42 19.64 -7.22 6.39
CA SER A 42 19.61 -8.67 6.57
C SER A 42 19.28 -9.40 5.27
N ALA A 43 18.36 -8.86 4.46
CA ALA A 43 18.01 -9.45 3.16
C ALA A 43 19.18 -9.37 2.16
N ILE A 44 19.90 -8.23 2.13
CA ILE A 44 21.12 -8.09 1.32
C ILE A 44 22.18 -9.12 1.76
N CYS A 45 22.35 -9.35 3.06
CA CYS A 45 23.26 -10.37 3.54
C CYS A 45 22.87 -11.78 3.09
N VAL A 46 21.57 -12.10 3.06
CA VAL A 46 21.07 -13.39 2.55
C VAL A 46 21.33 -13.51 1.05
N ASP A 47 20.98 -12.50 0.25
CA ASP A 47 21.25 -12.47 -1.19
C ASP A 47 22.76 -12.66 -1.47
N LEU A 48 23.64 -12.02 -0.69
CA LEU A 48 25.09 -12.20 -0.84
C LEU A 48 25.54 -13.63 -0.53
N VAL A 49 25.00 -14.26 0.52
CA VAL A 49 25.34 -15.64 0.88
C VAL A 49 24.85 -16.62 -0.19
N GLU A 50 23.65 -16.42 -0.74
CA GLU A 50 23.13 -17.23 -1.85
C GLU A 50 23.97 -17.05 -3.11
N LEU A 51 24.34 -15.82 -3.46
CA LEU A 51 25.21 -15.53 -4.60
C LEU A 51 26.59 -16.19 -4.44
N LEU A 52 27.19 -16.12 -3.26
CA LEU A 52 28.43 -16.81 -2.92
C LEU A 52 28.27 -18.34 -2.99
N GLY A 53 27.15 -18.88 -2.49
CA GLY A 53 26.83 -20.30 -2.54
C GLY A 53 26.69 -20.83 -3.96
N GLY A 54 26.03 -20.07 -4.83
CA GLY A 54 25.91 -20.38 -6.27
C GLY A 54 27.27 -20.39 -6.97
N TYR A 55 28.15 -19.42 -6.67
CA TYR A 55 29.47 -19.34 -7.31
C TYR A 55 30.39 -20.53 -6.96
N ILE A 56 30.29 -21.06 -5.74
CA ILE A 56 31.16 -22.15 -5.25
C ILE A 56 30.52 -23.54 -5.54
N SER A 57 29.47 -23.60 -6.34
CA SER A 57 28.72 -24.86 -6.64
C SER A 57 28.16 -25.53 -5.38
N PHE A 58 27.86 -24.76 -4.33
CA PHE A 58 27.19 -25.22 -3.11
C PHE A 58 25.68 -24.94 -3.17
N GLU A 59 25.03 -25.36 -4.26
CA GLU A 59 23.59 -25.14 -4.49
C GLU A 59 22.72 -25.65 -3.33
N ILE A 60 23.11 -26.77 -2.72
CA ILE A 60 22.40 -27.34 -1.56
C ILE A 60 22.47 -26.40 -0.36
N ILE A 61 23.63 -25.77 -0.10
CA ILE A 61 23.80 -24.84 1.01
C ILE A 61 22.99 -23.57 0.76
N ALA A 62 23.04 -23.02 -0.46
CA ALA A 62 22.23 -21.87 -0.84
C ALA A 62 20.74 -22.14 -0.63
N THR A 63 20.26 -23.30 -1.06
CA THR A 63 18.86 -23.73 -0.83
C THR A 63 18.51 -23.75 0.65
N ILE A 64 19.36 -24.38 1.50
CA ILE A 64 19.12 -24.44 2.95
C ILE A 64 19.11 -23.04 3.56
N VAL A 65 20.01 -22.15 3.15
CA VAL A 65 20.06 -20.76 3.61
C VAL A 65 18.76 -20.03 3.28
N GLY A 66 18.23 -20.17 2.06
CA GLY A 66 16.97 -19.56 1.66
C GLY A 66 15.79 -20.01 2.54
N TRP A 67 15.69 -21.32 2.82
CA TRP A 67 14.67 -21.85 3.75
C TRP A 67 14.80 -21.28 5.17
N VAL A 68 16.02 -21.24 5.71
CA VAL A 68 16.29 -20.69 7.05
C VAL A 68 15.99 -19.19 7.09
N ALA A 69 16.42 -18.43 6.09
CA ALA A 69 16.16 -17.00 5.97
C ALA A 69 14.66 -16.70 5.90
N SER A 70 13.92 -17.45 5.07
CA SER A 70 12.46 -17.34 4.96
C SER A 70 11.78 -17.53 6.31
N PHE A 71 12.18 -18.56 7.07
CA PHE A 71 11.66 -18.82 8.40
C PHE A 71 12.00 -17.69 9.40
N VAL A 72 13.24 -17.21 9.38
CA VAL A 72 13.70 -16.10 10.24
C VAL A 72 12.92 -14.82 9.95
N PHE A 73 12.76 -14.44 8.68
CA PHE A 73 11.97 -13.27 8.30
C PHE A 73 10.51 -13.42 8.70
N TRP A 74 9.92 -14.60 8.50
CA TRP A 74 8.55 -14.88 8.92
C TRP A 74 8.36 -14.65 10.42
N VAL A 75 9.24 -15.20 11.26
CA VAL A 75 9.22 -14.99 12.71
C VAL A 75 9.43 -13.50 13.06
N TRP A 76 10.35 -12.82 12.38
CA TRP A 76 10.59 -11.38 12.60
C TRP A 76 9.33 -10.56 12.33
N PHE A 77 8.62 -10.81 11.23
CA PHE A 77 7.38 -10.12 10.90
C PHE A 77 6.24 -10.44 11.87
N LEU A 78 6.16 -11.67 12.39
CA LEU A 78 5.22 -12.02 13.47
C LEU A 78 5.48 -11.18 14.72
N ILE A 79 6.74 -11.01 15.13
CA ILE A 79 7.12 -10.17 16.28
C ILE A 79 6.75 -8.70 16.05
N LEU A 80 6.86 -8.21 14.81
CA LEU A 80 6.45 -6.85 14.42
C LEU A 80 4.92 -6.66 14.36
N GLY A 81 4.14 -7.72 14.57
CA GLY A 81 2.68 -7.69 14.42
C GLY A 81 2.25 -7.40 12.98
N VAL A 82 3.04 -7.87 12.01
CA VAL A 82 2.70 -7.81 10.59
C VAL A 82 2.07 -9.15 10.21
N PRO A 83 0.73 -9.26 10.21
CA PRO A 83 0.06 -10.48 9.82
C PRO A 83 0.28 -10.77 8.33
N TYR A 84 1.03 -11.82 8.02
CA TYR A 84 1.18 -12.29 6.63
C TYR A 84 -0.17 -12.66 6.00
N SER A 85 -1.14 -13.11 6.79
CA SER A 85 -2.44 -13.58 6.32
C SER A 85 -3.48 -12.47 6.10
N SER A 86 -3.31 -11.28 6.67
CA SER A 86 -4.38 -10.27 6.62
C SER A 86 -4.46 -9.53 5.29
N ASN A 87 -3.44 -9.65 4.44
CA ASN A 87 -3.40 -9.04 3.13
C ASN A 87 -2.94 -10.06 2.10
N THR A 88 -3.91 -10.71 1.44
CA THR A 88 -3.71 -11.77 0.44
C THR A 88 -2.71 -11.33 -0.65
N LYS A 89 -2.64 -10.03 -0.96
CA LYS A 89 -1.69 -9.49 -1.96
C LYS A 89 -0.24 -9.60 -1.50
N LYS A 90 0.05 -9.42 -0.21
CA LYS A 90 1.40 -9.55 0.38
C LYS A 90 1.84 -11.01 0.39
N PHE A 91 0.92 -11.89 0.77
CA PHE A 91 1.17 -13.32 0.81
C PHE A 91 1.38 -13.92 -0.59
N VAL A 92 0.51 -13.57 -1.55
CA VAL A 92 0.64 -14.01 -2.94
C VAL A 92 1.95 -13.51 -3.54
N MET A 93 2.37 -12.28 -3.24
CA MET A 93 3.64 -11.79 -3.76
C MET A 93 4.85 -12.50 -3.12
N ALA A 94 4.82 -12.78 -1.82
CA ALA A 94 5.86 -13.59 -1.18
C ALA A 94 5.94 -15.00 -1.78
N ILE A 95 4.80 -15.63 -2.08
CA ILE A 95 4.75 -16.93 -2.75
C ILE A 95 5.28 -16.85 -4.18
N ILE A 96 4.87 -15.83 -4.95
CA ILE A 96 5.34 -15.65 -6.34
C ILE A 96 6.86 -15.46 -6.36
N MET A 97 7.42 -14.67 -5.43
CA MET A 97 8.87 -14.50 -5.35
C MET A 97 9.58 -15.82 -5.01
N ASN A 98 9.09 -16.56 -4.01
CA ASN A 98 9.64 -17.89 -3.67
C ASN A 98 9.52 -18.89 -4.85
N LEU A 99 8.43 -18.85 -5.62
CA LEU A 99 8.22 -19.75 -6.76
C LEU A 99 9.09 -19.38 -7.97
N LEU A 100 9.34 -18.10 -8.20
CA LEU A 100 10.22 -17.64 -9.28
C LEU A 100 11.68 -18.05 -9.04
N GLU A 101 12.10 -18.15 -7.78
CA GLU A 101 13.43 -18.58 -7.37
C GLU A 101 13.68 -20.08 -7.64
N ILE A 102 12.63 -20.90 -7.63
CA ILE A 102 12.73 -22.36 -7.85
C ILE A 102 12.99 -22.71 -9.32
N ILE A 103 12.85 -21.78 -10.26
CA ILE A 103 13.00 -22.06 -11.69
C ILE A 103 14.50 -21.99 -12.07
N PRO A 104 15.19 -23.13 -12.29
CA PRO A 104 16.57 -23.11 -12.77
C PRO A 104 16.60 -22.47 -14.17
N GLY A 105 17.43 -21.44 -14.35
CA GLY A 105 17.59 -20.73 -15.63
C GLY A 105 17.09 -19.28 -15.65
N LEU A 106 16.42 -18.79 -14.60
CA LEU A 106 16.24 -17.35 -14.38
C LEU A 106 17.54 -16.65 -13.95
N ASP A 107 18.61 -17.40 -13.62
CA ASP A 107 19.94 -16.93 -13.21
C ASP A 107 20.65 -16.00 -14.22
N ALA A 108 20.25 -16.03 -15.49
CA ALA A 108 20.81 -15.13 -16.51
C ALA A 108 20.33 -13.68 -16.34
N ILE A 109 19.20 -13.47 -15.66
CA ILE A 109 18.68 -12.15 -15.35
C ILE A 109 19.27 -11.74 -13.99
N PRO A 110 19.65 -10.46 -13.76
CA PRO A 110 20.14 -9.98 -12.47
C PRO A 110 19.03 -9.98 -11.39
N VAL A 111 18.49 -11.17 -11.07
CA VAL A 111 17.40 -11.44 -10.14
C VAL A 111 17.91 -11.88 -8.77
N TRP A 112 19.23 -12.08 -8.62
CA TRP A 112 20.01 -12.38 -7.40
C TRP A 112 19.74 -11.49 -6.17
N PHE A 113 18.90 -10.46 -6.31
CA PHE A 113 18.46 -9.58 -5.22
C PHE A 113 16.97 -9.76 -4.90
N LEU A 114 16.43 -10.94 -5.15
CA LEU A 114 14.99 -11.21 -5.02
C LEU A 114 14.54 -11.07 -3.56
N TRP A 115 15.38 -11.47 -2.59
CA TRP A 115 15.08 -11.28 -1.17
C TRP A 115 15.06 -9.82 -0.79
N THR A 116 16.08 -9.06 -1.20
CA THR A 116 16.13 -7.61 -0.96
C THR A 116 14.92 -6.92 -1.58
N LEU A 117 14.58 -7.25 -2.83
CA LEU A 117 13.43 -6.68 -3.53
C LEU A 117 12.11 -6.99 -2.81
N GLY A 118 11.95 -8.24 -2.36
CA GLY A 118 10.82 -8.70 -1.56
C GLY A 118 10.70 -7.91 -0.25
N MET A 119 11.81 -7.75 0.47
CA MET A 119 11.82 -7.02 1.75
C MET A 119 11.52 -5.53 1.58
N VAL A 120 12.14 -4.89 0.59
CA VAL A 120 11.87 -3.48 0.24
C VAL A 120 10.37 -3.28 0.00
N THR A 121 9.77 -4.18 -0.78
CA THR A 121 8.34 -4.12 -1.12
C THR A 121 7.44 -4.34 0.10
N ILE A 122 7.71 -5.37 0.91
CA ILE A 122 6.91 -5.68 2.11
C ILE A 122 6.99 -4.54 3.13
N VAL A 123 8.20 -4.06 3.42
CA VAL A 123 8.42 -2.96 4.37
C VAL A 123 7.69 -1.71 3.91
N GLY A 124 7.79 -1.34 2.64
CA GLY A 124 7.08 -0.17 2.11
C GLY A 124 5.56 -0.33 2.13
N MET A 125 5.02 -1.51 1.77
CA MET A 125 3.57 -1.75 1.86
C MET A 125 3.04 -1.67 3.30
N VAL A 126 3.76 -2.23 4.28
CA VAL A 126 3.37 -2.16 5.70
C VAL A 126 3.35 -0.70 6.16
N ARG A 127 4.32 0.10 5.74
CA ARG A 127 4.36 1.53 6.09
C ARG A 127 3.27 2.34 5.43
N MET A 128 2.92 2.05 4.18
CA MET A 128 1.76 2.65 3.53
C MET A 128 0.47 2.35 4.30
N GLU A 129 0.27 1.10 4.73
CA GLU A 129 -0.89 0.72 5.56
C GLU A 129 -0.91 1.45 6.91
N ASP A 130 0.25 1.58 7.55
CA ASP A 130 0.40 2.30 8.83
C ASP A 130 0.07 3.79 8.66
N LYS A 131 0.42 4.38 7.51
CA LYS A 131 0.03 5.76 7.13
C LYS A 131 -1.43 5.91 6.71
N GLY A 132 -2.17 4.80 6.57
CA GLY A 132 -3.54 4.81 6.07
C GLY A 132 -3.66 5.00 4.55
N GLU A 133 -2.56 4.87 3.82
CA GLU A 133 -2.58 4.86 2.35
C GLU A 133 -3.03 3.49 1.82
N LYS A 134 -3.70 3.46 0.66
CA LYS A 134 -4.09 2.18 0.05
C LYS A 134 -2.83 1.41 -0.36
N PRO A 135 -2.60 0.17 0.13
CA PRO A 135 -1.42 -0.59 -0.21
C PRO A 135 -1.41 -0.87 -1.71
N SER A 136 -0.34 -0.41 -2.37
CA SER A 136 -0.08 -0.69 -3.79
C SER A 136 1.33 -1.24 -3.92
N ILE A 137 1.55 -2.13 -4.87
CA ILE A 137 2.87 -2.75 -5.08
C ILE A 137 3.90 -1.70 -5.48
N ILE A 138 3.54 -0.85 -6.45
CA ILE A 138 4.41 0.22 -6.92
C ILE A 138 4.69 1.24 -5.80
N GLY A 139 3.66 1.63 -5.03
CA GLY A 139 3.84 2.54 -3.90
C GLY A 139 4.70 1.93 -2.79
N GLY A 140 4.51 0.64 -2.50
CA GLY A 140 5.29 -0.07 -1.49
C GLY A 140 6.75 -0.20 -1.91
N PHE A 141 7.01 -0.56 -3.17
CA PHE A 141 8.36 -0.59 -3.71
C PHE A 141 9.03 0.80 -3.65
N LEU A 142 8.36 1.85 -4.11
CA LEU A 142 8.89 3.22 -4.07
C LEU A 142 9.12 3.73 -2.65
N GLU A 143 8.24 3.40 -1.71
CA GLU A 143 8.42 3.80 -0.31
C GLU A 143 9.53 3.00 0.38
N GLY A 144 9.66 1.72 0.07
CA GLY A 144 10.79 0.90 0.51
C GLY A 144 12.11 1.37 -0.09
N PHE A 145 12.11 1.81 -1.34
CA PHE A 145 13.29 2.36 -2.00
C PHE A 145 13.65 3.75 -1.47
N ALA A 146 12.66 4.61 -1.23
CA ALA A 146 12.88 5.90 -0.56
C ALA A 146 13.44 5.71 0.86
N LEU A 147 13.07 4.62 1.54
CA LEU A 147 13.82 4.18 2.71
C LEU A 147 15.24 3.85 2.29
N ALA A 148 15.46 2.87 1.43
CA ALA A 148 16.77 2.42 0.93
C ALA A 148 17.74 3.55 0.50
N GLU A 149 17.23 4.64 -0.07
CA GLU A 149 18.00 5.81 -0.47
C GLU A 149 18.47 6.67 0.72
N THR A 150 17.72 6.71 1.82
CA THR A 150 18.12 7.45 3.03
C THR A 150 19.34 6.87 3.74
N LEU A 151 19.85 5.69 3.35
CA LEU A 151 21.13 5.12 3.80
C LEU A 151 22.33 5.71 3.06
N ASN A 152 22.13 6.23 1.84
CA ASN A 152 23.21 6.84 1.09
C ASN A 152 23.19 8.36 1.34
N PRO A 153 24.12 8.92 2.15
CA PRO A 153 24.18 10.36 2.38
C PRO A 153 24.38 11.16 1.08
N VAL A 154 24.84 10.50 0.00
CA VAL A 154 25.01 11.10 -1.34
C VAL A 154 23.71 11.09 -2.15
N ALA A 155 22.76 10.17 -1.89
CA ALA A 155 21.50 10.04 -2.64
C ALA A 155 20.33 10.87 -2.09
N LEU A 156 20.52 11.47 -0.90
CA LEU A 156 19.57 12.39 -0.26
C LEU A 156 18.96 13.48 -1.19
N PRO A 157 19.69 14.07 -2.16
CA PRO A 157 19.12 15.07 -3.06
C PRO A 157 18.01 14.53 -3.97
N ILE A 158 18.07 13.26 -4.36
CA ILE A 158 17.13 12.64 -5.32
C ILE A 158 15.83 12.25 -4.62
N ALA A 159 15.92 11.68 -3.41
CA ALA A 159 14.77 11.30 -2.58
C ALA A 159 13.94 12.52 -2.13
N ILE A 160 14.59 13.66 -1.85
CA ILE A 160 13.92 14.94 -1.56
C ILE A 160 13.18 15.45 -2.81
N GLY A 161 13.72 15.22 -4.00
CA GLY A 161 13.08 15.56 -5.27
C GLY A 161 11.76 14.82 -5.48
N THR A 162 11.70 13.51 -5.24
CA THR A 162 10.51 12.68 -5.51
C THR A 162 9.43 12.82 -4.44
N THR A 163 9.79 12.84 -3.16
CA THR A 163 8.84 13.12 -2.06
C THR A 163 8.40 14.58 -2.04
N GLY A 164 9.30 15.50 -2.38
CA GLY A 164 9.03 16.92 -2.61
C GLY A 164 8.06 17.14 -3.76
N LEU A 165 8.21 16.44 -4.89
CA LEU A 165 7.29 16.55 -6.04
C LEU A 165 5.87 16.15 -5.67
N ASN A 166 5.68 15.06 -4.93
CA ASN A 166 4.36 14.59 -4.53
C ASN A 166 3.71 15.52 -3.49
N ARG A 167 4.49 16.13 -2.59
CA ARG A 167 4.00 17.18 -1.68
C ARG A 167 3.68 18.47 -2.43
N ALA A 168 4.53 18.89 -3.36
CA ALA A 168 4.35 20.04 -4.21
C ALA A 168 3.10 19.88 -5.10
N ARG A 169 2.87 18.70 -5.68
CA ARG A 169 1.67 18.40 -6.49
C ARG A 169 0.39 18.46 -5.65
N ARG A 170 0.42 18.03 -4.39
CA ARG A 170 -0.72 18.19 -3.44
C ARG A 170 -0.93 19.66 -3.06
N PHE A 171 0.14 20.43 -2.85
CA PHE A 171 0.06 21.87 -2.57
C PHE A 171 -0.47 22.66 -3.77
N VAL A 172 -0.02 22.34 -4.99
CA VAL A 172 -0.52 22.92 -6.24
C VAL A 172 -1.99 22.56 -6.45
N LYS A 173 -2.41 21.31 -6.22
CA LYS A 173 -3.85 20.94 -6.28
C LYS A 173 -4.70 21.71 -5.27
N ARG A 174 -4.18 22.01 -4.07
CA ARG A 174 -4.89 22.82 -3.06
C ARG A 174 -4.96 24.29 -3.44
N LYS A 175 -3.86 24.87 -3.95
CA LYS A 175 -3.83 26.28 -4.38
C LYS A 175 -4.59 26.53 -5.69
N ALA A 176 -4.63 25.55 -6.59
CA ALA A 176 -5.31 25.69 -7.88
C ALA A 176 -6.84 25.54 -7.79
N GLY A 177 -7.44 25.37 -6.60
CA GLY A 177 -8.90 25.27 -6.42
C GLY A 177 -9.54 24.00 -7.04
N VAL A 178 -8.76 23.12 -7.67
CA VAL A 178 -9.24 21.93 -8.41
C VAL A 178 -9.88 20.87 -7.49
N GLY A 179 -9.82 21.04 -6.17
CA GLY A 179 -10.43 20.13 -5.20
C GLY A 179 -11.89 20.41 -4.83
N GLN A 180 -12.48 21.55 -5.23
CA GLN A 180 -13.88 21.86 -4.88
C GLN A 180 -14.89 21.58 -6.01
N ALA A 181 -14.46 21.38 -7.25
CA ALA A 181 -15.38 21.35 -8.39
C ALA A 181 -16.17 20.03 -8.59
N ASN A 182 -15.82 18.93 -7.90
CA ASN A 182 -16.51 17.64 -8.10
C ASN A 182 -17.65 17.36 -7.11
N TRP A 183 -17.79 18.16 -6.03
CA TRP A 183 -18.94 18.02 -5.13
C TRP A 183 -20.10 18.94 -5.53
N VAL A 184 -19.84 20.01 -6.30
CA VAL A 184 -20.87 20.96 -6.75
C VAL A 184 -21.64 20.45 -7.97
N LYS A 185 -20.99 19.69 -8.87
CA LYS A 185 -21.67 19.14 -10.06
C LYS A 185 -22.68 18.04 -9.75
N GLN A 186 -22.57 17.38 -8.59
CA GLN A 186 -23.49 16.31 -8.24
C GLN A 186 -24.81 16.85 -7.67
N ASP A 187 -24.80 18.06 -7.09
CA ASP A 187 -26.00 18.71 -6.57
C ASP A 187 -26.82 19.39 -7.69
N GLU A 188 -26.17 19.93 -8.73
CA GLU A 188 -26.87 20.51 -9.90
C GLU A 188 -27.55 19.46 -10.80
N GLU A 189 -27.07 18.23 -10.83
CA GLU A 189 -27.68 17.15 -11.64
C GLU A 189 -28.92 16.56 -10.94
N THR A 190 -29.00 16.61 -9.61
CA THR A 190 -30.20 16.23 -8.85
C THR A 190 -31.31 17.29 -8.87
N ASP A 191 -30.99 18.58 -8.80
CA ASP A 191 -32.01 19.65 -8.85
C ASP A 191 -32.70 19.76 -10.24
N ASN A 192 -31.98 19.44 -11.32
CA ASN A 192 -32.56 19.41 -12.67
C ASN A 192 -33.43 18.17 -12.93
N ALA A 193 -33.17 17.05 -12.25
CA ALA A 193 -34.00 15.84 -12.37
C ALA A 193 -35.37 16.03 -11.69
N ASP A 194 -35.42 16.71 -10.54
CA ASP A 194 -36.66 16.98 -9.82
C ASP A 194 -37.51 18.06 -10.52
N THR A 195 -36.88 19.00 -11.22
CA THR A 195 -37.61 20.01 -12.03
C THR A 195 -38.22 19.40 -13.30
N ALA A 196 -37.60 18.38 -13.89
CA ALA A 196 -38.10 17.71 -15.10
C ALA A 196 -39.25 16.72 -14.84
N MET A 197 -39.43 16.22 -13.61
CA MET A 197 -40.54 15.31 -13.26
C MET A 197 -41.81 16.03 -12.77
N GLY A 198 -41.78 17.35 -12.59
CA GLY A 198 -42.90 18.13 -12.04
C GLY A 198 -43.91 18.71 -13.04
N SER A 199 -43.78 18.49 -14.35
CA SER A 199 -44.65 19.13 -15.36
C SER A 199 -45.53 18.18 -16.18
N ILE A 200 -45.74 16.95 -15.74
CA ILE A 200 -46.69 16.00 -16.34
C ILE A 200 -47.81 15.81 -15.34
N ASP A 201 -48.72 16.78 -15.25
CA ASP A 201 -50.12 16.63 -14.81
C ASP A 201 -50.75 18.03 -14.68
N GLY A 202 -51.58 18.41 -15.66
CA GLY A 202 -52.42 19.62 -15.63
C GLY A 202 -52.41 20.44 -16.90
#